data_AF-A0A956ED94-F1
#
_entry.id   AF-A0A956ED94-F1
#
_cell.length_a   1.000
_cell.length_b   1.000
_cell.length_c   1.000
_cell.angle_alpha   90.00
_cell.angle_beta   90.00
_cell.angle_gamma   90.00
#
_symmetry.space_group_name_H-M   'P 1'
#
loop_
_entity.id
_entity.type
_entity.pdbx_description
1 polymer ?
#
loop_
_entity_poly.entity_id
_entity_poly.type
_entity_poly.pdbx_seq_one_letter_code
_entity_poly.pdbx_strand_id
1 'polypeptide(L)' 'MRFLCVSDIHGHADELRDVIEASQAQFSWDKLICCGDLFFPGPKPLETWRLLIEHQALVTQGLQDR' A
#
# COMPACT_ATOMS: atom_id res chain seq x y z
N MET A 1 13.52 -2.43 -14.08
CA MET A 1 12.49 -1.79 -13.24
C MET A 1 11.71 -2.89 -12.56
N ARG A 2 11.65 -2.90 -11.23
CA ARG A 2 10.92 -3.88 -10.41
C ARG A 2 9.84 -3.16 -9.61
N PHE A 3 8.71 -3.81 -9.44
CA PHE A 3 7.57 -3.25 -8.73
C PHE A 3 7.24 -4.10 -7.52
N LEU A 4 6.90 -3.44 -6.42
CA LEU A 4 6.15 -4.05 -5.34
C LEU A 4 4.67 -3.78 -5.61
N CYS A 5 3.90 -4.84 -5.88
CA CYS A 5 2.46 -4.74 -6.11
C CYS A 5 1.72 -5.27 -4.88
N VAL A 6 0.83 -4.46 -4.31
CA VAL A 6 -0.03 -4.81 -3.17
C VAL A 6 -1.49 -4.50 -3.52
N SER A 7 -2.43 -5.10 -2.80
CA SER A 7 -3.87 -4.93 -3.01
C SER A 7 -4.58 -5.06 -1.66
N ASP A 8 -5.82 -4.57 -1.59
CA ASP A 8 -6.75 -4.86 -0.47
C ASP A 8 -6.16 -4.52 0.90
N ILE A 9 -5.49 -3.35 0.96
CA ILE A 9 -4.87 -2.86 2.21
C ILE A 9 -5.94 -2.60 3.25
N HIS A 10 -7.11 -2.14 2.82
CA HIS A 10 -8.28 -1.94 3.66
C HIS A 10 -7.95 -1.16 4.95
N GLY A 11 -7.08 -0.14 4.95
CA GLY A 11 -6.76 0.66 6.14
C GLY A 11 -5.90 -0.04 7.19
N HIS A 12 -5.20 -1.13 6.85
CA HIS A 12 -4.28 -1.86 7.73
C HIS A 12 -2.84 -1.32 7.56
N ALA A 13 -2.60 -0.14 8.14
CA ALA A 13 -1.36 0.61 7.93
C ALA A 13 -0.11 -0.06 8.53
N ASP A 14 -0.25 -0.85 9.60
CA ASP A 14 0.90 -1.52 10.22
C ASP A 14 1.35 -2.69 9.35
N GLU A 15 0.39 -3.46 8.87
CA GLU A 15 0.58 -4.59 7.97
C GLU A 15 1.17 -4.14 6.64
N LEU A 16 0.72 -2.99 6.11
CA LEU A 16 1.33 -2.38 4.93
C LEU A 16 2.81 -2.03 5.17
N ARG A 17 3.14 -1.47 6.34
CA ARG A 17 4.51 -1.13 6.70
C ARG A 17 5.38 -2.38 6.80
N ASP A 18 4.89 -3.43 7.46
CA ASP A 18 5.59 -4.71 7.59
C ASP A 18 5.89 -5.32 6.22
N VAL A 19 4.94 -5.27 5.27
CA VAL A 19 5.14 -5.75 3.89
C VAL A 19 6.21 -4.94 3.16
N ILE A 20 6.19 -3.61 3.28
CA ILE A 20 7.17 -2.73 2.65
C ILE A 20 8.56 -3.02 3.21
N GLU A 21 8.73 -3.05 4.53
CA GLU A 21 10.01 -3.29 5.20
C GLU A 21 10.57 -4.68 4.87
N ALA A 22 9.75 -5.73 4.94
CA ALA A 22 10.14 -7.09 4.59
C ALA A 22 10.57 -7.19 3.12
N SER A 23 9.85 -6.53 2.21
CA SER A 23 10.19 -6.53 0.79
C SER A 23 11.54 -5.83 0.53
N GLN A 24 11.80 -4.69 1.18
CA GLN A 24 13.03 -3.92 1.02
C GLN A 24 14.24 -4.65 1.59
N ALA A 25 14.05 -5.43 2.66
CA ALA A 25 15.10 -6.25 3.25
C ALA A 25 15.56 -7.38 2.31
N GLN A 26 14.66 -7.90 1.46
CA GLN A 26 14.95 -9.04 0.60
C GLN A 26 15.27 -8.65 -0.86
N PHE A 27 14.65 -7.59 -1.37
CA PHE A 27 14.73 -7.20 -2.77
C PHE A 27 14.73 -5.68 -2.97
N SER A 28 15.45 -5.21 -3.99
CA SER A 28 15.29 -3.84 -4.48
C SER A 28 14.14 -3.73 -5.48
N TRP A 29 13.31 -2.70 -5.31
CA TRP A 29 12.22 -2.32 -6.22
C TRP A 29 12.14 -0.80 -6.39
N ASP A 30 11.59 -0.35 -7.51
CA ASP A 30 11.61 1.05 -7.95
C ASP A 30 10.27 1.78 -7.72
N LYS A 31 9.15 1.04 -7.66
CA LYS A 31 7.81 1.62 -7.47
C LYS A 31 6.90 0.69 -6.67
N LEU A 32 6.13 1.29 -5.76
CA LEU A 32 4.98 0.68 -5.11
C LEU A 32 3.73 0.89 -5.97
N ILE A 33 3.00 -0.18 -6.27
CA ILE A 33 1.72 -0.15 -6.99
C ILE A 33 0.64 -0.74 -6.06
N CYS A 34 -0.47 -0.02 -5.88
CA CYS A 34 -1.60 -0.46 -5.06
C CYS A 34 -2.84 -0.65 -5.93
N CYS A 35 -3.36 -1.87 -5.95
CA CYS A 35 -4.40 -2.33 -6.86
C CYS A 35 -5.85 -2.03 -6.40
N GLY A 36 -6.03 -1.14 -5.42
CA GLY A 36 -7.33 -0.70 -4.91
C GLY A 36 -7.68 -1.27 -3.53
N ASP A 37 -8.86 -0.89 -3.06
CA ASP A 37 -9.45 -1.23 -1.76
C ASP A 37 -8.51 -0.82 -0.62
N LEU A 38 -8.25 0.49 -0.56
CA LEU A 38 -7.13 1.04 0.20
C LEU A 38 -7.45 1.29 1.67
N PHE A 39 -8.69 1.68 2.01
CA PHE A 39 -8.94 2.38 3.28
C PHE A 39 -9.89 1.67 4.25
N PHE A 40 -10.95 1.04 3.76
CA PHE A 40 -11.98 0.45 4.60
C PHE A 40 -12.02 -1.06 4.40
N PRO A 41 -12.38 -1.87 5.43
CA PRO A 41 -12.96 -1.48 6.71
C PRO A 41 -11.94 -1.25 7.86
N GLY A 42 -10.64 -1.29 7.59
CA GLY A 42 -9.63 -1.31 8.64
C GLY A 42 -9.48 0.00 9.42
N PRO A 43 -8.73 -0.06 10.53
CA PRO A 43 -8.79 0.95 11.57
C PRO A 43 -7.96 2.22 11.29
N LYS A 44 -7.07 2.21 10.29
CA LYS A 44 -6.04 3.25 10.07
C LYS A 44 -6.03 3.81 8.65
N PRO A 45 -7.17 4.26 8.09
CA PRO A 45 -7.25 4.71 6.69
C PRO A 45 -6.35 5.92 6.39
N LEU A 46 -6.20 6.86 7.32
CA LEU A 46 -5.38 8.06 7.14
C LEU A 46 -3.89 7.74 7.19
N GLU A 47 -3.47 6.84 8.07
CA GLU A 47 -2.10 6.37 8.16
C GLU A 47 -1.72 5.53 6.93
N THR A 48 -2.64 4.69 6.44
CA THR A 48 -2.47 4.00 5.15
C THR A 48 -2.27 5.01 4.03
N TRP A 49 -3.13 6.03 3.93
CA TRP A 49 -2.98 7.06 2.91
C TRP A 49 -1.64 7.80 3.00
N ARG A 50 -1.21 8.14 4.22
CA ARG A 50 0.08 8.77 4.47
C ARG A 50 1.25 7.92 3.98
N LEU A 51 1.25 6.62 4.28
CA LEU A 51 2.29 5.70 3.78
C LEU A 51 2.31 5.64 2.25
N LEU A 52 1.15 5.57 1.61
CA LEU A 52 1.05 5.56 0.15
C LEU A 52 1.61 6.84 -0.48
N ILE A 53 1.38 8.00 0.14
CA ILE A 53 1.98 9.28 -0.29
C ILE A 53 3.51 9.27 -0.09
N GLU A 54 3.99 8.86 1.08
CA GLU A 54 5.42 8.84 1.42
C GLU A 54 6.22 7.97 0.44
N HIS A 55 5.64 6.87 -0.03
CA HIS A 55 6.23 5.98 -1.04
C HIS A 55 5.91 6.38 -2.50
N GLN A 56 5.22 7.51 -2.71
CA GLN A 56 4.75 7.96 -4.02
C GLN A 56 4.06 6.83 -4.79
N ALA A 57 3.21 6.06 -4.12
CA ALA A 57 2.58 4.87 -4.69
C ALA A 57 1.74 5.22 -5.93
N LEU A 58 1.79 4.36 -6.95
CA LEU A 58 0.79 4.40 -8.02
C LEU A 58 -0.43 3.64 -7.52
N VAL A 59 -1.57 4.33 -7.42
CA VAL A 59 -2.81 3.74 -6.90
C VAL A 59 -3.87 3.65 -7.99
N THR A 60 -4.66 2.59 -7.94
CA THR A 60 -5.87 2.44 -8.75
C THR A 60 -7.09 2.41 -7.83
N GLN A 61 -8.26 2.79 -8.34
CA GLN A 61 -9.49 2.78 -7.57
C GLN A 61 -10.06 1.35 -7.50
N GLY A 62 -10.23 0.82 -6.29
CA GLY A 62 -10.92 -0.45 -6.03
C GLY A 62 -12.43 -0.29 -5.93
N LEU A 63 -13.12 -1.38 -5.63
CA LEU A 63 -14.58 -1.41 -5.50
C LEU A 63 -15.06 -0.64 -4.26
N GLN A 64 -14.33 -0.74 -3.15
CA GLN A 64 -14.67 -0.11 -1.87
C GLN A 64 -14.15 1.32 -1.75
N ASP A 65 -13.33 1.78 -2.69
CA ASP A 65 -12.81 3.16 -2.74
C ASP A 65 -13.77 4.15 -3.42
N ARG A 66 -14.96 3.71 -3.86
CA ARG A 66 -15.98 4.54 -4.53
C ARG A 66 -16.83 5.34 -3.55
#